data_AF-A0A535RXH1-F1
#
_entry.id   AF-A0A535RXH1-F1
#
_cell.length_a   1.000
_cell.length_b   1.000
_cell.length_c   1.000
_cell.angle_alpha   90.00
_cell.angle_beta   90.00
_cell.angle_gamma   90.00
#
_symmetry.space_group_name_H-M   'P 1'
#
loop_
_entity.id
_entity.type
_entity.pdbx_description
1 polymer ?
#
loop_
_entity_poly.entity_id
_entity_poly.type
_entity_poly.pdbx_seq_one_letter_code
_entity_poly.pdbx_strand_id
1 'polypeptide(L)'
;MQWFGKKSAQRALDEKRPDGKDRLPPGQYLTKKWPVLSYERTPQQLPADWKLKVIGKVEHPLELSWEEFLALPRTTFTADIHCVTTWSRYDNTWE
;
A
#
# COMPACT_ATOMS: atom_id res chain seq x y z
N MET A 1 24.98 -19.72 21.46
CA MET A 1 23.50 -19.81 21.46
C MET A 1 22.93 -18.62 20.69
N GLN A 2 22.63 -18.80 19.40
CA GLN A 2 21.87 -17.82 18.59
C GLN A 2 20.87 -18.61 17.73
N TRP A 3 19.70 -18.87 18.28
CA TRP A 3 18.59 -19.53 17.62
C TRP A 3 17.35 -18.67 17.90
N PHE A 4 16.41 -18.60 16.96
CA PHE A 4 15.19 -17.76 16.98
C PHE A 4 15.39 -16.28 16.60
N GLY A 5 15.49 -15.99 15.29
CA GLY A 5 15.37 -14.61 14.78
C GLY A 5 15.86 -14.41 13.34
N LYS A 6 17.01 -14.98 12.99
CA LYS A 6 17.67 -14.76 11.69
C LYS A 6 17.04 -15.52 10.51
N LYS A 7 16.49 -16.72 10.76
CA LYS A 7 16.00 -17.61 9.70
C LYS A 7 14.74 -17.11 8.97
N SER A 8 13.83 -16.42 9.66
CA SER A 8 12.59 -15.92 9.06
C SER A 8 12.80 -14.66 8.21
N ALA A 9 13.70 -13.77 8.65
CA ALA A 9 14.11 -12.61 7.86
C ALA A 9 14.82 -13.05 6.58
N GLN A 10 15.74 -14.03 6.66
CA GLN A 10 16.43 -14.57 5.50
C GLN A 10 15.45 -15.21 4.50
N ARG A 11 14.48 -16.01 4.98
CA ARG A 11 13.48 -16.66 4.12
C ARG A 11 12.67 -15.65 3.30
N ALA A 12 12.31 -14.51 3.88
CA ALA A 12 11.55 -13.48 3.18
C ALA A 12 12.39 -12.63 2.21
N LEU A 13 13.72 -12.61 2.38
CA LEU A 13 14.66 -12.04 1.40
C LEU A 13 14.85 -12.98 0.20
N ASP A 14 14.77 -14.28 0.43
CA ASP A 14 15.00 -15.31 -0.60
C ASP A 14 13.75 -15.60 -1.46
N GLU A 15 12.60 -14.99 -1.14
CA GLU A 15 11.38 -15.13 -1.91
C GLU A 15 11.52 -14.47 -3.28
N LYS A 16 11.17 -15.22 -4.33
CA LYS A 16 11.24 -14.77 -5.73
C LYS A 16 9.85 -14.50 -6.28
N ARG A 17 9.76 -13.49 -7.13
CA ARG A 17 8.59 -13.22 -7.98
C ARG A 17 8.51 -14.25 -9.11
N PRO A 18 7.34 -14.39 -9.79
CA PRO A 18 7.19 -15.27 -10.96
C PRO A 18 8.17 -14.97 -12.10
N ASP A 19 8.68 -13.74 -12.19
CA ASP A 19 9.70 -13.32 -13.16
C ASP A 19 11.15 -13.64 -12.73
N GLY A 20 11.34 -14.37 -11.64
CA GLY A 20 12.65 -14.80 -11.13
C GLY A 20 13.43 -13.74 -10.34
N LYS A 21 12.90 -12.51 -10.24
CA LYS A 21 13.52 -11.43 -9.44
C LYS A 21 13.23 -11.61 -7.96
N ASP A 22 14.06 -11.00 -7.12
CA ASP A 22 13.77 -10.91 -5.68
C ASP A 22 12.42 -10.22 -5.45
N ARG A 23 11.63 -10.77 -4.53
CA ARG A 23 10.38 -10.15 -4.06
C ARG A 23 10.68 -8.86 -3.31
N LEU A 24 11.82 -8.80 -2.59
CA LEU A 24 12.28 -7.57 -1.96
C LEU A 24 13.05 -6.72 -2.99
N PRO A 25 12.60 -5.51 -3.31
CA PRO A 25 13.38 -4.65 -4.20
C PRO A 25 14.73 -4.28 -3.58
N PRO A 26 15.78 -4.06 -4.41
CA PRO A 26 17.09 -3.66 -3.91
C PRO A 26 17.04 -2.41 -3.02
N GLY A 27 17.77 -2.42 -1.91
CA GLY A 27 17.84 -1.29 -0.98
C GLY A 27 16.63 -1.13 -0.05
N GLN A 28 15.66 -2.04 -0.10
CA GLN A 28 14.53 -2.08 0.83
C GLN A 28 14.85 -2.94 2.05
N TYR A 29 14.21 -2.66 3.18
CA TYR A 29 14.14 -3.57 4.32
C TYR A 29 12.69 -4.00 4.58
N LEU A 30 12.51 -5.26 4.97
CA LEU A 30 11.19 -5.80 5.28
C LEU A 30 10.76 -5.40 6.70
N THR A 31 9.53 -4.92 6.85
CA THR A 31 8.92 -4.61 8.15
C THR A 31 7.60 -5.34 8.35
N LYS A 32 7.32 -5.71 9.60
CA LYS A 32 6.01 -6.24 10.02
C LYS A 32 5.08 -5.14 10.54
N LYS A 33 5.64 -3.99 10.92
CA LYS A 33 4.88 -2.83 11.41
C LYS A 33 4.18 -2.15 10.23
N TRP A 34 3.25 -1.25 10.53
CA TRP A 34 2.64 -0.35 9.55
C TRP A 34 3.24 1.05 9.73
N PRO A 35 4.29 1.43 8.97
CA PRO A 35 4.86 2.75 9.07
C PRO A 35 3.86 3.78 8.55
N VAL A 36 3.59 4.81 9.34
CA VAL A 36 2.77 5.94 8.92
C VAL A 36 3.72 7.09 8.60
N LEU A 37 3.63 7.60 7.37
CA LEU A 37 4.41 8.74 6.90
C LEU A 37 3.43 9.77 6.34
N SER A 38 3.58 11.01 6.75
CA SER A 38 2.81 12.14 6.21
C SER A 38 3.79 13.22 5.80
N TYR A 39 3.65 13.69 4.56
CA TYR A 39 4.46 14.80 4.06
C TYR A 39 4.02 16.12 4.70
N GLU A 40 2.70 16.30 4.87
CA GLU A 40 2.10 17.46 5.50
C GLU A 40 1.31 17.07 6.75
N ARG A 41 0.72 18.07 7.41
CA ARG A 41 -0.19 17.86 8.53
C ARG A 41 -1.38 17.01 8.09
N THR A 42 -1.60 15.89 8.78
CA THR A 42 -2.77 15.05 8.57
C THR A 42 -4.05 15.86 8.85
N PRO A 43 -5.00 15.93 7.90
CA PRO A 43 -6.29 16.55 8.14
C PRO A 43 -7.03 15.86 9.29
N GLN A 44 -7.64 16.65 10.17
CA GLN A 44 -8.38 16.09 11.32
C GLN A 44 -9.84 15.74 10.97
N GLN A 45 -10.39 16.35 9.92
CA GLN A 45 -11.78 16.20 9.53
C GLN A 45 -11.91 16.24 8.01
N LEU A 46 -12.92 15.55 7.49
CA LEU A 46 -13.30 15.61 6.09
C LEU A 46 -14.10 16.90 5.84
N PRO A 47 -13.86 17.62 4.73
CA PRO A 47 -14.72 18.75 4.33
C PRO A 47 -16.17 18.32 4.15
N ALA A 48 -17.11 19.19 4.53
CA ALA A 48 -18.55 18.93 4.38
C ALA A 48 -18.97 18.80 2.90
N ASP A 49 -18.21 19.43 2.00
CA ASP A 49 -18.41 19.45 0.56
C ASP A 49 -17.41 18.55 -0.19
N TRP A 50 -16.88 17.51 0.47
CA TRP A 50 -15.91 16.61 -0.15
C TRP A 50 -16.43 16.03 -1.47
N LYS A 51 -15.56 16.04 -2.50
CA LYS A 51 -15.81 15.46 -3.82
C LYS A 51 -14.58 14.74 -4.34
N LEU A 52 -14.76 13.53 -4.86
CA LEU A 52 -13.78 12.90 -5.76
C LEU A 52 -14.10 13.33 -7.19
N LYS A 53 -13.14 13.98 -7.85
CA LYS A 53 -13.29 14.43 -9.25
C LYS A 53 -12.38 13.63 -10.16
N VAL A 54 -12.95 12.99 -11.19
CA VAL A 54 -12.19 12.33 -12.26
C VAL A 54 -12.33 13.19 -13.52
N ILE A 55 -11.23 13.83 -13.89
CA ILE A 55 -11.16 14.84 -14.95
C ILE A 55 -9.91 14.66 -15.82
N GLY A 56 -9.81 15.42 -16.92
CA GLY A 56 -8.67 15.38 -17.83
C GLY A 56 -8.97 14.57 -19.08
N LYS A 57 -8.12 13.59 -19.41
CA LYS A 57 -8.28 12.75 -20.61
C LYS A 57 -9.23 11.58 -20.35
N VAL A 58 -10.48 11.90 -20.06
CA VAL A 58 -11.56 10.93 -19.82
C VAL A 58 -12.73 11.22 -20.76
N GLU A 59 -13.41 10.18 -21.22
CA GLU A 59 -14.57 10.32 -22.11
C GLU A 59 -15.75 10.96 -21.38
N HIS A 60 -15.97 10.56 -20.13
CA HIS A 60 -17.02 11.08 -19.26
C HIS A 60 -16.41 11.51 -17.93
N PRO A 61 -16.20 12.82 -17.71
CA PRO A 61 -15.84 13.34 -16.40
C PRO A 61 -16.92 12.99 -15.37
N LEU A 62 -16.50 12.70 -14.13
CA LEU A 62 -17.43 12.38 -13.05
C LEU A 62 -16.98 13.02 -11.74
N GLU A 63 -17.97 13.36 -10.91
CA GLU A 63 -17.78 13.81 -9.54
C GLU A 63 -18.63 12.96 -8.61
N LEU A 64 -18.04 12.45 -7.52
CA LEU A 64 -18.74 11.65 -6.51
C LEU A 64 -18.70 12.35 -5.16
N SER A 65 -19.83 12.39 -4.45
CA SER A 65 -19.88 12.66 -3.02
C SER A 65 -19.18 11.56 -2.23
N TRP A 66 -18.97 11.80 -0.93
CA TRP A 66 -18.40 10.80 -0.04
C TRP A 66 -19.27 9.53 0.01
N GLU A 67 -20.59 9.69 0.09
CA GLU A 67 -21.55 8.59 0.12
C GLU A 67 -21.56 7.82 -1.20
N GLU A 68 -21.54 8.52 -2.34
CA GLU A 68 -21.50 7.90 -3.67
C GLU A 68 -20.20 7.12 -3.89
N PHE A 69 -19.06 7.65 -3.42
CA PHE A 69 -17.77 6.95 -3.49
C PHE A 69 -17.76 5.67 -2.65
N LEU A 70 -18.30 5.72 -1.42
CA LEU A 70 -18.39 4.55 -0.55
C LEU A 70 -19.38 3.49 -1.05
N ALA A 71 -20.35 3.86 -1.88
CA ALA A 71 -21.33 2.95 -2.47
C ALA A 71 -20.77 2.17 -3.68
N LEU A 72 -19.58 2.52 -4.18
CA LEU A 72 -18.95 1.80 -5.30
C LEU A 72 -18.66 0.33 -4.93
N PRO A 73 -18.72 -0.60 -5.91
CA PRO A 73 -18.33 -1.99 -5.68
C PRO A 73 -16.90 -2.09 -5.16
N ARG A 74 -16.71 -2.87 -4.09
CA ARG A 74 -15.41 -3.10 -3.45
C ARG A 74 -14.82 -4.42 -3.91
N THR A 75 -13.49 -4.51 -3.90
CA THR A 75 -12.78 -5.75 -4.23
C THR A 75 -11.68 -5.97 -3.22
N THR A 76 -11.63 -7.18 -2.67
CA THR A 76 -10.55 -7.58 -1.76
C THR A 76 -9.42 -8.25 -2.54
N PHE A 77 -8.18 -7.83 -2.31
CA PHE A 77 -7.00 -8.46 -2.89
C PHE A 77 -5.80 -8.39 -1.94
N THR A 78 -4.83 -9.29 -2.16
CA THR A 78 -3.58 -9.31 -1.39
C THR A 78 -2.44 -8.78 -2.24
N ALA A 79 -1.72 -7.78 -1.73
CA ALA A 79 -0.56 -7.19 -2.41
C ALA A 79 0.48 -6.63 -1.44
N ASP A 80 1.72 -6.57 -1.90
CA ASP A 80 2.84 -5.98 -1.17
C ASP A 80 2.84 -4.45 -1.31
N ILE A 81 3.43 -3.76 -0.34
CA ILE A 81 3.76 -2.34 -0.44
C ILE A 81 5.27 -2.17 -0.36
N HIS A 82 5.82 -1.37 -1.26
CA HIS A 82 7.24 -0.98 -1.30
C HIS A 82 7.31 0.55 -1.33
N CYS A 83 7.79 1.16 -0.24
CA CYS A 83 7.85 2.60 -0.12
C CYS A 83 9.20 3.13 -0.64
N VAL A 84 9.18 4.27 -1.32
CA VAL A 84 10.41 4.94 -1.77
C VAL A 84 11.35 5.29 -0.60
N THR A 85 10.84 5.43 0.62
CA THR A 85 11.62 5.60 1.85
C THR A 85 12.12 4.27 2.42
N THR A 86 12.48 3.33 1.54
CA THR A 86 13.25 2.10 1.78
C THR A 86 12.62 1.00 2.66
N TRP A 87 11.32 1.04 2.96
CA TRP A 87 10.65 -0.06 3.64
C TRP A 87 9.64 -0.80 2.78
N SER A 88 9.53 -2.11 2.99
CA SER A 88 8.54 -2.96 2.34
C SER A 88 7.73 -3.76 3.37
N ARG A 89 6.46 -4.07 3.06
CA ARG A 89 5.65 -5.03 3.82
C ARG A 89 4.90 -5.94 2.88
N TYR A 90 4.98 -7.24 3.15
CA TYR A 90 4.38 -8.27 2.32
C TYR A 90 2.98 -8.65 2.77
N ASP A 91 2.24 -9.26 1.84
CA ASP A 91 1.01 -10.00 2.08
C ASP A 91 -0.08 -9.15 2.76
N ASN A 92 -0.23 -7.90 2.32
CA ASN A 92 -1.26 -7.01 2.86
C ASN A 92 -2.59 -7.28 2.17
N THR A 93 -3.64 -7.49 2.95
CA THR A 93 -5.02 -7.53 2.47
C THR A 93 -5.57 -6.11 2.32
N TRP A 94 -6.08 -5.79 1.14
CA TRP A 94 -6.72 -4.51 0.77
C TRP A 94 -8.19 -4.73 0.44
N GLU A 95 -9.07 -3.77 0.76
CA GLU A 95 -10.53 -3.81 0.53
C GLU A 95 -11.12 -2.45 0.15
#